data_AF-A0A915L4W3-F1
#
_entry.id   AF-A0A915L4W3-F1
#
_cell.length_a   1.000
_cell.length_b   1.000
_cell.length_c   1.000
_cell.angle_alpha   90.00
_cell.angle_beta   90.00
_cell.angle_gamma   90.00
#
_symmetry.space_group_name_H-M   'P 1'
#
loop_
_entity.id
_entity.type
_entity.pdbx_description
1 polymer ?
#
loop_
_entity_poly.entity_id
_entity_poly.type
_entity_poly.pdbx_seq_one_letter_code
_entity_poly.pdbx_strand_id
1 'polypeptide(L)'
;SLAKRRVVPLPRWRAHPTLSPDALFPLNALVWALYPQTTCFYKGVVNRTPRDPRDPYLVAFEGATFFVGFSPPIAVPQRYVFVLN
;
A
#
# COMPACT_ATOMS: atom_id res chain seq x y z
N SER A 1 3.76 24.29 -12.63
CA SER A 1 3.85 24.00 -11.18
C SER A 1 2.80 22.96 -10.81
N LEU A 2 3.13 21.96 -9.99
CA LEU A 2 2.20 20.92 -9.56
C LEU A 2 1.42 21.40 -8.32
N ALA A 3 0.09 21.30 -8.34
CA ALA A 3 -0.74 21.69 -7.21
C ALA A 3 -0.50 20.79 -5.99
N LYS A 4 -0.43 21.36 -4.78
CA LYS A 4 -0.21 20.61 -3.52
C LYS A 4 -1.18 19.42 -3.34
N ARG A 5 -2.44 19.56 -3.80
CA ARG A 5 -3.45 18.48 -3.76
C ARG A 5 -3.10 17.23 -4.58
N ARG A 6 -2.12 17.34 -5.49
CA ARG A 6 -1.60 16.23 -6.31
C ARG A 6 -0.31 15.63 -5.74
N VAL A 7 0.11 16.06 -4.55
CA VAL A 7 1.33 15.60 -3.89
C VAL A 7 0.94 15.00 -2.54
N VAL A 8 1.18 13.70 -2.39
CA VAL A 8 1.00 12.99 -1.12
C VAL A 8 2.38 12.74 -0.52
N PRO A 9 2.67 13.21 0.70
CA PRO A 9 3.92 12.89 1.37
C PRO A 9 3.95 11.41 1.74
N LEU A 10 5.07 10.74 1.47
CA LEU A 10 5.25 9.36 1.90
C LEU A 10 5.41 9.28 3.43
N PRO A 11 4.96 8.18 4.06
CA PRO A 11 5.23 7.91 5.46
C PRO A 11 6.72 8.01 5.79
N ARG A 12 7.04 8.73 6.87
CA ARG A 12 8.42 8.91 7.35
C ARG A 12 8.89 7.76 8.25
N TRP A 13 7.95 7.04 8.86
CA TRP A 13 8.19 6.00 9.85
C TRP A 13 7.41 4.75 9.51
N ARG A 14 7.87 3.61 10.03
CA ARG A 14 7.09 2.36 10.03
C ARG A 14 6.26 2.30 11.30
N ALA A 15 4.99 1.94 11.18
CA ALA A 15 4.15 1.61 12.32
C ALA A 15 4.49 0.20 12.82
N HIS A 16 4.63 0.07 14.14
CA HIS A 16 4.84 -1.21 14.79
C HIS A 16 3.48 -1.90 14.99
N PRO A 17 3.26 -3.14 14.48
CA PRO A 17 1.94 -3.77 14.53
C PRO A 17 1.33 -3.92 15.92
N THR A 18 2.14 -4.26 16.93
CA THR A 18 1.67 -4.39 18.32
C THR A 18 1.52 -3.04 19.05
N LEU A 19 2.45 -2.10 18.87
CA LEU A 19 2.47 -0.85 19.64
C LEU A 19 1.61 0.26 19.01
N SER A 20 1.33 0.17 17.72
CA SER A 20 0.59 1.20 16.97
C SER A 20 -0.26 0.57 15.86
N PRO A 21 -1.19 -0.35 16.18
CA PRO A 21 -2.01 -1.04 15.19
C PRO A 21 -2.88 -0.08 14.36
N ASP A 22 -3.38 0.99 14.97
CA ASP A 22 -4.27 1.97 14.31
C ASP A 22 -3.56 2.81 13.24
N ALA A 23 -2.22 2.77 13.20
CA ALA A 23 -1.41 3.43 12.18
C ALA A 23 -1.14 2.54 10.95
N LEU A 24 -1.74 1.33 10.90
CA LEU A 24 -1.65 0.42 9.77
C LEU A 24 -2.97 0.38 8.99
N PHE A 25 -2.87 0.21 7.68
CA PHE A 25 -4.05 -0.04 6.85
C PHE A 25 -4.59 -1.45 7.16
N PRO A 26 -5.91 -1.59 7.45
CA PRO A 26 -6.52 -2.88 7.74
C PRO A 26 -6.67 -3.73 6.48
N LEU A 27 -6.99 -5.01 6.67
CA LEU A 27 -7.42 -5.90 5.60
C LEU A 27 -8.55 -5.24 4.78
N ASN A 28 -8.49 -5.40 3.46
CA ASN A 28 -9.42 -4.83 2.47
C ASN A 28 -9.38 -3.31 2.32
N ALA A 29 -8.47 -2.59 2.98
CA ALA A 29 -8.30 -1.17 2.74
C ALA A 29 -7.85 -0.88 1.30
N LEU A 30 -8.46 0.13 0.68
CA LEU A 30 -8.03 0.65 -0.62
C LEU A 30 -6.85 1.60 -0.45
N VAL A 31 -5.79 1.38 -1.22
CA VAL A 31 -4.54 2.11 -1.10
C VAL A 31 -3.93 2.43 -2.47
N TRP A 32 -3.11 3.48 -2.51
CA TRP A 32 -2.06 3.59 -3.51
C TRP A 32 -0.82 2.84 -3.02
N ALA A 33 -0.27 1.98 -3.87
CA ALA A 33 0.93 1.21 -3.56
C ALA A 33 1.93 1.25 -4.72
N LEU A 34 3.23 1.30 -4.42
CA LEU A 34 4.27 1.25 -5.46
C LEU A 34 4.33 -0.15 -6.07
N TYR A 35 4.19 -0.25 -7.39
CA TYR A 35 4.30 -1.52 -8.08
C TYR A 35 5.76 -1.98 -8.18
N PRO A 36 6.08 -3.27 -7.98
CA PRO A 36 7.46 -3.76 -7.94
C PRO A 36 8.27 -3.36 -9.16
N GLN A 37 9.54 -3.02 -8.93
CA GLN A 37 10.50 -2.67 -9.99
C GLN A 37 10.08 -1.46 -10.85
N THR A 38 9.18 -0.61 -10.34
CA THR A 38 8.78 0.64 -10.98
C THR A 38 8.94 1.83 -10.03
N THR A 39 8.72 3.02 -10.56
CA THR A 39 8.58 4.27 -9.78
C THR A 39 7.13 4.79 -9.77
N CYS A 40 6.17 3.94 -10.12
CA CYS A 40 4.76 4.29 -10.29
C CYS A 40 3.89 3.66 -9.19
N PHE A 41 2.90 4.43 -8.71
CA PHE A 41 1.90 3.97 -7.76
C PHE A 41 0.62 3.56 -8.48
N TYR A 42 0.03 2.45 -8.05
CA TYR A 42 -1.21 1.91 -8.61
C TYR A 42 -2.19 1.59 -7.48
N LYS A 43 -3.47 1.54 -7.83
CA LYS A 43 -4.54 1.23 -6.90
C LYS A 43 -4.48 -0.25 -6.53
N GLY A 44 -4.65 -0.54 -5.25
CA GLY A 44 -4.69 -1.90 -4.76
C GLY A 44 -5.50 -2.03 -3.47
N VAL A 45 -5.71 -3.27 -3.07
CA VAL A 45 -6.41 -3.68 -1.86
C VAL A 45 -5.41 -4.35 -0.93
N VAL A 46 -5.37 -3.95 0.33
CA VAL A 46 -4.57 -4.63 1.36
C VAL A 46 -5.11 -6.04 1.55
N ASN A 47 -4.33 -7.04 1.16
CA ASN A 47 -4.62 -8.46 1.37
C ASN A 47 -4.05 -8.96 2.71
N ARG A 48 -2.96 -8.36 3.20
CA ARG A 48 -2.40 -8.65 4.52
C ARG A 48 -1.70 -7.44 5.12
N THR A 49 -2.07 -7.10 6.35
CA THR A 49 -1.39 -6.11 7.19
C THR A 49 -0.10 -6.70 7.80
N PRO A 50 0.99 -5.91 7.97
CA PRO A 50 2.21 -6.33 8.67
C PRO A 50 1.93 -6.94 10.05
N ARG A 51 2.60 -8.05 10.38
CA ARG A 51 2.48 -8.72 11.70
C ARG A 51 3.73 -8.51 12.56
N ASP A 52 4.89 -8.34 11.92
CA ASP A 52 6.16 -7.91 12.51
C ASP A 52 6.54 -6.48 12.05
N PRO A 53 7.31 -5.69 12.83
CA PRO A 53 7.81 -4.37 12.41
C PRO A 53 8.61 -4.35 11.09
N ARG A 54 9.15 -5.50 10.67
CA ARG A 54 9.88 -5.66 9.41
C ARG A 54 9.01 -6.16 8.26
N ASP A 55 7.79 -6.60 8.53
CA ASP A 55 6.91 -7.11 7.50
C ASP A 55 6.43 -6.01 6.55
N PRO A 56 6.35 -6.32 5.24
CA PRO A 56 5.63 -5.50 4.29
C PRO A 56 4.11 -5.73 4.39
N TYR A 57 3.34 -4.85 3.75
CA TYR A 57 1.96 -5.19 3.37
C TYR A 57 1.99 -6.25 2.26
N LEU A 58 0.97 -7.09 2.19
CA LEU A 58 0.62 -7.77 0.93
C LEU A 58 -0.53 -7.01 0.29
N VAL A 59 -0.33 -6.53 -0.93
CA VAL A 59 -1.29 -5.74 -1.70
C VAL A 59 -1.65 -6.49 -2.98
N ALA A 60 -2.95 -6.64 -3.25
CA ALA A 60 -3.46 -7.11 -4.53
C ALA A 60 -3.80 -5.88 -5.39
N PHE A 61 -3.14 -5.71 -6.53
CA PHE A 61 -3.30 -4.54 -7.40
C PHE A 61 -4.47 -4.73 -8.36
N GLU A 62 -5.23 -3.67 -8.62
CA GLU A 62 -6.29 -3.68 -9.63
C GLU A 62 -5.70 -3.68 -11.04
N GLY A 63 -6.27 -4.47 -11.95
CA GLY A 63 -5.85 -4.48 -13.35
C GLY A 63 -6.76 -5.28 -14.26
N ALA A 64 -7.13 -4.70 -15.41
CA ALA A 64 -8.01 -5.32 -16.40
C ALA A 64 -7.40 -6.57 -17.07
N THR A 65 -6.09 -6.76 -16.94
CA THR A 65 -5.35 -7.90 -17.48
C THR A 65 -5.38 -9.13 -16.58
N PHE A 66 -5.88 -9.00 -15.34
CA PHE A 66 -5.97 -10.13 -14.42
C PHE A 66 -7.33 -10.81 -14.54
N PHE A 67 -7.34 -12.15 -14.60
CA PHE A 67 -8.56 -12.95 -14.78
C PHE A 67 -9.64 -12.68 -13.72
N VAL A 68 -9.23 -12.36 -12.49
CA VAL A 68 -10.13 -12.02 -11.37
C VAL A 68 -10.19 -10.51 -11.08
N GLY A 69 -9.63 -9.68 -11.96
CA GLY A 69 -9.54 -8.22 -11.80
C GLY A 69 -8.42 -7.72 -10.86
N PHE A 70 -7.72 -8.64 -10.18
CA PHE A 70 -6.63 -8.34 -9.25
C PHE A 70 -5.39 -9.19 -9.51
N SER A 71 -4.21 -8.60 -9.25
CA SER A 71 -2.97 -9.35 -9.19
C SER A 71 -2.98 -10.35 -8.02
N PRO A 72 -2.12 -11.38 -8.03
CA PRO A 72 -1.74 -12.06 -6.80
C PRO A 72 -1.25 -11.05 -5.74
N PRO A 73 -1.36 -11.33 -4.43
CA PRO A 73 -0.85 -10.42 -3.41
C PRO A 73 0.67 -10.25 -3.50
N ILE A 74 1.14 -9.01 -3.51
CA ILE A 74 2.55 -8.64 -3.67
C ILE A 74 3.03 -7.88 -2.44
N ALA A 75 4.25 -8.16 -2.01
CA ALA A 75 4.90 -7.47 -0.89
C ALA A 75 5.22 -5.99 -1.23
N VAL A 76 4.69 -5.06 -0.44
CA VAL A 76 4.96 -3.62 -0.55
C VAL A 76 5.38 -3.04 0.81
N PRO A 77 6.57 -2.42 0.94
CA PRO A 77 6.99 -1.77 2.18
C PRO A 77 6.03 -0.65 2.61
N GLN A 78 5.84 -0.46 3.93
CA GLN A 78 4.92 0.56 4.47
C GLN A 78 5.17 1.97 3.93
N ARG A 79 6.45 2.33 3.66
CA ARG A 79 6.84 3.63 3.09
C ARG A 79 6.18 3.93 1.74
N TYR A 80 5.78 2.91 1.01
CA TYR A 80 5.23 3.02 -0.33
C TYR A 80 3.76 2.64 -0.41
N VAL A 81 3.06 2.67 0.72
CA VAL A 81 1.60 2.49 0.81
C VAL A 81 1.00 3.73 1.45
N PHE A 82 0.04 4.37 0.79
CA PHE A 82 -0.65 5.55 1.31
C PHE A 82 -2.13 5.57 0.89
N VAL A 83 -2.90 6.43 1.56
CA VAL A 83 -4.35 6.51 1.41
C VAL A 83 -4.78 6.83 -0.02
N LEU A 84 -5.79 6.10 -0.51
CA LEU A 84 -6.52 6.45 -1.72
C LEU A 84 -7.59 7.47 -1.35
N ASN A 85 -7.34 8.74 -1.64
CA ASN A 85 -8.29 9.85 -1.45
C ASN A 85 -9.19 10.06 -2.66
#